data_AF-A0A1I4F6Q5-F1
#
_entry.id   AF-A0A1I4F6Q5-F1
#
_cell.length_a   1.000
_cell.length_b   1.000
_cell.length_c   1.000
_cell.angle_alpha   90.00
_cell.angle_beta   90.00
_cell.angle_gamma   90.00
#
_symmetry.space_group_name_H-M   'P 1'
#
loop_
_entity.id
_entity.type
_entity.pdbx_description
1 polymer ?
#
loop_
_entity_poly.entity_id
_entity_poly.type
_entity_poly.pdbx_seq_one_letter_code
_entity_poly.pdbx_strand_id
1 'polypeptide(L)'
;VGALKSDLRYWTSNSDGANGSSSGRAEGYRSSGYWGSGSSHKGEVDNDTLSAMFTYTLGGHALGAGYQKVTGHSDFPYLNMGGASTPLITDAINEKFARAGEQTWVGSYSYNFAAIGVPGLSTSLLYFSGDGINAKGQDQEEWERDFRVDYAVPSGPLKGVGVSWRNATSRGDFRERDDNRLYLTYSLSLL
;
A
#
# COMPACT_ATOMS: atom_id res chain seq x y z
N VAL A 1 -4.86 -22.03 -19.91
CA VAL A 1 -3.46 -21.98 -19.43
C VAL A 1 -3.39 -20.87 -18.40
N GLY A 2 -2.77 -21.12 -17.23
CA GLY A 2 -2.61 -20.07 -16.21
C GLY A 2 -1.47 -19.11 -16.55
N ALA A 3 -1.44 -17.95 -15.91
CA ALA A 3 -0.38 -16.96 -16.10
C ALA A 3 0.18 -16.48 -14.76
N LEU A 4 1.52 -16.42 -14.66
CA LEU A 4 2.24 -15.87 -13.52
C LEU A 4 2.74 -14.46 -13.87
N LYS A 5 2.36 -13.48 -13.05
CA LYS A 5 2.92 -12.13 -13.05
C LYS A 5 3.89 -11.99 -11.89
N SER A 6 5.06 -11.41 -12.16
CA SER A 6 6.05 -11.03 -11.15
C SER A 6 6.24 -9.52 -11.19
N ASP A 7 6.31 -8.88 -10.03
CA ASP A 7 6.52 -7.44 -9.84
C ASP A 7 7.63 -7.27 -8.80
N LEU A 8 8.77 -6.72 -9.23
CA LEU A 8 9.95 -6.51 -8.39
C LEU A 8 10.25 -5.01 -8.41
N ARG A 9 10.38 -4.40 -7.23
CA ARG A 9 10.66 -2.97 -7.10
C ARG A 9 11.79 -2.75 -6.11
N TYR A 10 12.67 -1.81 -6.44
CA TYR A 10 13.69 -1.31 -5.54
C TYR A 10 13.69 0.21 -5.60
N TRP A 11 13.68 0.83 -4.43
CA TRP A 11 13.73 2.27 -4.26
C TRP A 11 14.90 2.61 -3.35
N THR A 12 15.66 3.63 -3.72
CA THR A 12 16.66 4.24 -2.87
C THR A 12 16.32 5.72 -2.72
N SER A 13 16.32 6.21 -1.49
CA SER A 13 16.05 7.60 -1.16
C SER A 13 17.08 8.06 -0.13
N ASN A 14 17.78 9.14 -0.47
CA ASN A 14 18.87 9.69 0.32
C ASN A 14 18.61 11.16 0.64
N SER A 15 19.49 11.74 1.45
CA SER A 15 19.37 13.09 1.99
C SER A 15 19.85 14.21 1.06
N ASP A 16 19.84 13.99 -0.25
CA ASP A 16 20.31 15.01 -1.19
C ASP A 16 19.56 16.36 -1.02
N GLY A 17 20.29 17.46 -1.19
CA GLY A 17 19.79 18.82 -0.95
C GLY A 17 19.74 19.25 0.52
N ALA A 18 18.78 20.12 0.86
CA ALA A 18 18.73 20.80 2.17
C ALA A 18 18.61 19.81 3.35
N ASN A 19 17.95 18.67 3.15
CA ASN A 19 17.79 17.64 4.18
C ASN A 19 19.13 17.02 4.65
N GLY A 20 20.15 16.96 3.80
CA GLY A 20 21.46 16.40 4.14
C GLY A 20 22.29 17.30 5.06
N SER A 21 21.89 18.57 5.24
CA SER A 21 22.54 19.51 6.14
C SER A 21 21.81 19.64 7.47
N SER A 22 22.55 19.86 8.57
CA SER A 22 21.96 20.14 9.87
C SER A 22 21.12 21.43 9.87
N SER A 23 21.54 22.46 9.12
CA SER A 23 20.80 23.72 8.96
C SER A 23 19.49 23.54 8.20
N GLY A 24 19.49 22.83 7.07
CA GLY A 24 18.26 22.55 6.34
C GLY A 24 17.29 21.68 7.13
N ARG A 25 17.80 20.69 7.91
CA ARG A 25 16.94 19.99 8.88
C ARG A 25 16.43 20.94 9.96
N ALA A 26 17.18 21.95 10.41
CA ALA A 26 16.67 22.95 11.35
C ALA A 26 15.57 23.84 10.74
N GLU A 27 15.62 24.09 9.44
CA GLU A 27 14.58 24.81 8.67
C GLU A 27 13.31 23.99 8.40
N GLY A 28 13.36 22.68 8.63
CA GLY A 28 12.19 21.79 8.53
C GLY A 28 12.22 20.79 7.39
N TYR A 29 13.28 20.76 6.57
CA TYR A 29 13.50 19.69 5.58
C TYR A 29 13.83 18.38 6.30
N ARG A 30 12.82 17.65 6.77
CA ARG A 30 12.97 16.43 7.58
C ARG A 30 12.08 15.30 7.07
N SER A 31 12.54 14.07 7.26
CA SER A 31 11.75 12.86 7.11
C SER A 31 11.27 12.33 8.45
N SER A 32 10.17 11.57 8.42
CA SER A 32 9.75 10.70 9.52
C SER A 32 10.62 9.43 9.57
N GLY A 33 10.65 8.78 10.72
CA GLY A 33 11.42 7.56 10.95
C GLY A 33 12.00 7.46 12.35
N TYR A 34 12.96 6.57 12.51
CA TYR A 34 13.60 6.27 13.79
C TYR A 34 15.12 6.44 13.73
N TRP A 35 15.60 7.50 14.38
CA TRP A 35 17.01 7.68 14.71
C TRP A 35 17.15 7.54 16.22
N GLY A 36 18.07 6.68 16.66
CA GLY A 36 18.37 6.48 18.07
C GLY A 36 18.63 7.79 18.81
N SER A 37 18.44 7.77 20.13
CA SER A 37 18.57 8.96 20.98
C SER A 37 19.94 9.64 20.79
N GLY A 38 19.92 10.95 20.55
CA GLY A 38 21.15 11.75 20.38
C GLY A 38 21.77 11.74 18.98
N SER A 39 21.16 11.06 17.99
CA SER A 39 21.67 11.06 16.62
C SER A 39 21.70 12.47 16.00
N SER A 40 22.85 12.85 15.44
CA SER A 40 23.02 14.09 14.65
C SER A 40 22.32 14.04 13.29
N HIS A 41 21.92 12.85 12.83
CA HIS A 41 21.24 12.62 11.55
C HIS A 41 19.70 12.55 11.72
N LYS A 42 19.17 12.99 12.87
CA LYS A 42 17.72 12.91 13.13
C LYS A 42 16.92 13.67 12.07
N GLY A 43 16.00 12.97 11.41
CA GLY A 43 15.16 13.49 10.34
C GLY A 43 15.83 13.54 8.97
N GLU A 44 17.03 12.98 8.82
CA GLU A 44 17.70 12.81 7.54
C GLU A 44 17.02 11.70 6.72
N VAL A 45 16.87 11.85 5.40
CA VAL A 45 16.33 10.79 4.54
C VAL A 45 17.41 9.71 4.37
N ASP A 46 17.08 8.50 4.79
CA ASP A 46 17.91 7.30 4.70
C ASP A 46 16.99 6.10 4.57
N ASN A 47 16.68 5.75 3.32
CA ASN A 47 15.71 4.71 3.01
C ASN A 47 16.11 3.90 1.78
N ASP A 48 16.13 2.59 1.93
CA ASP A 48 16.14 1.63 0.84
C ASP A 48 14.95 0.69 1.02
N THR A 49 14.09 0.60 -0.01
CA THR A 49 12.89 -0.24 0.03
C THR A 49 12.90 -1.25 -1.11
N LEU A 50 12.91 -2.54 -0.76
CA LEU A 50 12.82 -3.65 -1.69
C LEU A 50 11.43 -4.29 -1.59
N SER A 51 10.84 -4.64 -2.72
CA SER A 51 9.59 -5.39 -2.74
C SER A 51 9.53 -6.40 -3.88
N ALA A 52 8.84 -7.50 -3.63
CA ALA A 52 8.54 -8.53 -4.60
C ALA A 52 7.10 -9.02 -4.43
N MET A 53 6.35 -9.11 -5.51
CA MET A 53 4.99 -9.62 -5.54
C MET A 53 4.81 -10.58 -6.71
N PHE A 54 4.22 -11.74 -6.44
CA PHE A 54 3.92 -12.75 -7.44
C PHE A 54 2.43 -12.98 -7.46
N THR A 55 1.84 -13.12 -8.64
CA THR A 55 0.40 -13.37 -8.79
C THR A 55 0.17 -14.41 -9.87
N TYR A 56 -0.42 -15.54 -9.49
CA TYR A 56 -0.83 -16.59 -10.40
C TYR A 56 -2.32 -16.46 -10.72
N THR A 57 -2.67 -16.53 -12.00
CA THR A 57 -4.04 -16.37 -12.49
C THR A 57 -4.50 -17.60 -13.26
N LEU A 58 -5.71 -18.07 -12.96
CA LEU A 58 -6.33 -19.23 -13.62
C LEU A 58 -7.86 -19.17 -13.49
N GLY A 59 -8.58 -19.28 -14.61
CA GLY A 59 -10.03 -19.51 -14.58
C GLY A 59 -10.86 -18.45 -13.86
N GLY A 60 -10.43 -17.18 -13.88
CA GLY A 60 -11.06 -16.08 -13.15
C GLY A 60 -10.49 -15.83 -11.75
N HIS A 61 -9.71 -16.77 -11.20
CA HIS A 61 -9.00 -16.62 -9.94
C HIS A 61 -7.65 -15.92 -10.14
N ALA A 62 -7.25 -15.11 -9.17
CA ALA A 62 -5.89 -14.63 -9.02
C ALA A 62 -5.46 -14.82 -7.55
N LEU A 63 -4.35 -15.52 -7.32
CA LEU A 63 -3.75 -15.70 -6.01
C LEU A 63 -2.39 -15.01 -6.01
N GLY A 64 -2.13 -14.18 -5.00
CA GLY A 64 -0.90 -13.43 -4.89
C GLY A 64 -0.23 -13.55 -3.52
N ALA A 65 1.09 -13.51 -3.54
CA ALA A 65 1.94 -13.46 -2.36
C ALA A 65 3.09 -12.47 -2.61
N GLY A 66 3.41 -11.66 -1.62
CA GLY A 66 4.46 -10.66 -1.71
C GLY A 66 5.14 -10.38 -0.40
N TYR A 67 6.29 -9.72 -0.51
CA TYR A 67 7.10 -9.29 0.60
C TYR A 67 7.71 -7.93 0.28
N GLN A 68 7.71 -7.04 1.26
CA GLN A 68 8.38 -5.75 1.20
C GLN A 68 9.23 -5.56 2.44
N LYS A 69 10.39 -4.91 2.28
CA LYS A 69 11.26 -4.54 3.38
C LYS A 69 11.75 -3.12 3.21
N VAL A 70 11.55 -2.34 4.26
CA VAL A 70 12.05 -0.97 4.41
C VAL A 70 13.30 -1.01 5.27
N THR A 71 14.42 -0.53 4.74
CA THR A 71 15.71 -0.45 5.44
C THR A 71 16.19 1.00 5.50
N GLY A 72 17.06 1.28 6.48
CA GLY A 72 17.47 2.64 6.81
C GLY A 72 16.69 3.21 7.99
N HIS A 73 17.02 4.45 8.36
CA HIS A 73 16.45 5.11 9.53
C HIS A 73 15.19 5.92 9.23
N SER A 74 14.95 6.32 7.97
CA SER A 74 13.73 7.04 7.62
C SER A 74 12.63 6.11 7.11
N ASP A 75 11.39 6.52 7.31
CA ASP A 75 10.25 5.99 6.58
C ASP A 75 10.46 6.18 5.06
N PHE A 76 9.75 5.41 4.25
CA PHE A 76 9.74 5.60 2.80
C PHE A 76 9.21 7.00 2.47
N PRO A 77 9.99 7.87 1.85
CA PRO A 77 9.56 9.23 1.57
C PRO A 77 8.58 9.27 0.39
N TYR A 78 7.51 10.02 0.55
CA TYR A 78 6.53 10.25 -0.51
C TYR A 78 5.94 11.65 -0.41
N LEU A 79 5.47 12.19 -1.53
CA LEU A 79 4.81 13.49 -1.56
C LEU A 79 3.38 13.38 -1.01
N ASN A 80 3.09 14.14 0.04
CA ASN A 80 1.74 14.20 0.60
C ASN A 80 0.94 15.36 -0.04
N MET A 81 0.23 15.05 -1.13
CA MET A 81 -0.61 16.03 -1.87
C MET A 81 -2.10 15.94 -1.48
N GLY A 82 -2.43 15.66 -0.22
CA GLY A 82 -3.83 15.67 0.27
C GLY A 82 -4.58 14.34 0.12
N GLY A 83 -3.85 13.23 -0.03
CA GLY A 83 -4.42 11.89 -0.17
C GLY A 83 -3.35 10.86 -0.50
N ALA A 84 -2.20 10.97 0.15
CA ALA A 84 -0.96 10.35 -0.30
C ALA A 84 -1.08 8.84 -0.54
N SER A 85 -0.79 8.43 -1.78
CA SER A 85 -0.59 7.05 -2.19
C SER A 85 0.89 6.88 -2.48
N THR A 86 1.41 5.71 -2.13
CA THR A 86 2.80 5.34 -2.36
C THR A 86 2.90 4.39 -3.55
N PRO A 87 4.04 4.34 -4.26
CA PRO A 87 4.26 3.37 -5.32
C PRO A 87 4.67 1.98 -4.76
N LEU A 88 4.40 1.70 -3.49
CA LEU A 88 4.76 0.46 -2.82
C LEU A 88 3.73 -0.64 -3.13
N ILE A 89 4.11 -1.92 -2.96
CA ILE A 89 3.15 -3.02 -3.11
C ILE A 89 2.19 -3.13 -1.92
N THR A 90 2.52 -2.42 -0.83
CA THR A 90 1.82 -2.40 0.46
C THR A 90 0.96 -1.14 0.65
N ASP A 91 0.69 -0.38 -0.42
CA ASP A 91 -0.16 0.82 -0.37
C ASP A 91 -1.63 0.43 -0.12
N ALA A 92 -1.96 0.14 1.14
CA ALA A 92 -3.27 -0.31 1.58
C ALA A 92 -4.27 0.86 1.70
N ILE A 93 -5.53 0.52 1.97
CA ILE A 93 -6.62 1.51 2.10
C ILE A 93 -6.36 2.47 3.27
N ASN A 94 -5.82 1.96 4.37
CA ASN A 94 -5.60 2.69 5.61
C ASN A 94 -4.13 2.95 5.91
N GLU A 95 -3.30 1.92 5.81
CA GLU A 95 -1.87 1.96 6.10
C GLU A 95 -1.01 1.91 4.82
N LYS A 96 0.30 2.05 4.98
CA LYS A 96 1.29 2.08 3.89
C LYS A 96 2.40 1.05 4.07
N PHE A 97 2.61 0.57 5.29
CA PHE A 97 3.69 -0.34 5.67
C PHE A 97 5.05 0.16 5.16
N ALA A 98 5.31 1.43 5.47
CA ALA A 98 6.36 2.25 4.92
C ALA A 98 7.34 2.74 5.99
N ARG A 99 7.22 2.25 7.24
CA ARG A 99 8.00 2.77 8.35
C ARG A 99 9.43 2.23 8.35
N ALA A 100 10.35 2.98 8.94
CA ALA A 100 11.73 2.56 9.10
C ALA A 100 11.83 1.16 9.75
N GLY A 101 12.54 0.23 9.08
CA GLY A 101 12.75 -1.15 9.56
C GLY A 101 11.65 -2.15 9.18
N GLU A 102 10.49 -1.66 8.72
CA GLU A 102 9.29 -2.47 8.54
C GLU A 102 9.45 -3.57 7.48
N GLN A 103 9.01 -4.77 7.82
CA GLN A 103 8.95 -5.93 6.95
C GLN A 103 7.51 -6.39 6.82
N THR A 104 7.03 -6.48 5.58
CA THR A 104 5.60 -6.67 5.32
C THR A 104 5.35 -7.83 4.39
N TRP A 105 4.59 -8.80 4.87
CA TRP A 105 4.03 -9.87 4.04
C TRP A 105 2.68 -9.46 3.48
N VAL A 106 2.44 -9.81 2.21
CA VAL A 106 1.19 -9.52 1.51
C VAL A 106 0.59 -10.82 0.99
N GLY A 107 -0.63 -11.12 1.38
CA GLY A 107 -1.47 -12.14 0.75
C GLY A 107 -2.59 -11.47 -0.03
N SER A 108 -2.86 -11.92 -1.25
CA SER A 108 -4.00 -11.43 -2.01
C SER A 108 -4.75 -12.53 -2.74
N TYR A 109 -6.05 -12.34 -2.88
CA TYR A 109 -6.91 -13.16 -3.70
C TYR A 109 -7.93 -12.28 -4.41
N SER A 110 -8.18 -12.54 -5.69
CA SER A 110 -9.29 -11.91 -6.41
C SER A 110 -10.00 -12.90 -7.32
N TYR A 111 -11.26 -12.58 -7.61
CA TYR A 111 -12.10 -13.37 -8.48
C TYR A 111 -12.90 -12.49 -9.43
N ASN A 112 -12.83 -12.83 -10.72
CA ASN A 112 -13.65 -12.23 -11.78
C ASN A 112 -14.81 -13.16 -12.12
N PHE A 113 -16.02 -12.74 -11.79
CA PHE A 113 -17.23 -13.56 -11.92
C PHE A 113 -17.71 -13.69 -13.38
N ALA A 114 -17.09 -13.01 -14.34
CA ALA A 114 -17.31 -13.29 -15.76
C ALA A 114 -17.02 -14.77 -16.09
N ALA A 115 -16.10 -15.41 -15.36
CA ALA A 115 -15.79 -16.84 -15.50
C ALA A 115 -16.99 -17.76 -15.21
N ILE A 116 -18.00 -17.29 -14.47
CA ILE A 116 -19.24 -18.01 -14.16
C ILE A 116 -20.49 -17.30 -14.69
N GLY A 117 -20.32 -16.41 -15.67
CA GLY A 117 -21.46 -15.77 -16.36
C GLY A 117 -22.04 -14.52 -15.70
N VAL A 118 -21.35 -13.92 -14.71
CA VAL A 118 -21.75 -12.63 -14.12
C VAL A 118 -20.73 -11.55 -14.51
N PRO A 119 -20.75 -11.06 -15.76
CA PRO A 119 -19.81 -10.04 -16.21
C PRO A 119 -20.00 -8.73 -15.44
N GLY A 120 -18.90 -8.05 -15.16
CA GLY A 120 -18.88 -6.79 -14.43
C GLY A 120 -18.72 -6.93 -12.92
N LEU A 121 -18.96 -8.12 -12.34
CA LEU A 121 -18.75 -8.38 -10.91
C LEU A 121 -17.33 -8.92 -10.65
N SER A 122 -16.63 -8.29 -9.70
CA SER A 122 -15.35 -8.78 -9.18
C SER A 122 -15.23 -8.59 -7.68
N THR A 123 -14.42 -9.44 -7.05
CA THR A 123 -14.07 -9.30 -5.63
C THR A 123 -12.56 -9.40 -5.43
N SER A 124 -12.04 -8.73 -4.41
CA SER A 124 -10.66 -8.90 -3.97
C SER A 124 -10.53 -8.84 -2.46
N LEU A 125 -9.63 -9.64 -1.92
CA LEU A 125 -9.19 -9.66 -0.54
C LEU A 125 -7.68 -9.49 -0.51
N LEU A 126 -7.18 -8.53 0.25
CA LEU A 126 -5.77 -8.35 0.54
C LEU A 126 -5.56 -8.40 2.05
N TYR A 127 -4.47 -9.00 2.48
CA TYR A 127 -4.02 -9.02 3.86
C TYR A 127 -2.55 -8.62 3.91
N PHE A 128 -2.25 -7.66 4.78
CA PHE A 128 -0.93 -7.12 4.99
C PHE A 128 -0.55 -7.37 6.45
N SER A 129 0.66 -7.87 6.70
CA SER A 129 1.20 -8.08 8.05
C SER A 129 2.60 -7.50 8.10
N GLY A 130 2.76 -6.41 8.85
CA GLY A 130 3.99 -5.67 9.06
C GLY A 130 4.57 -5.92 10.46
N ASP A 131 5.86 -6.19 10.52
CA ASP A 131 6.62 -6.32 11.78
C ASP A 131 8.01 -5.66 11.67
N GLY A 132 8.77 -5.66 12.76
CA GLY A 132 10.14 -5.14 12.79
C GLY A 132 10.24 -3.63 12.65
N ILE A 133 9.16 -2.90 12.94
CA ILE A 133 9.13 -1.44 12.84
C ILE A 133 10.01 -0.85 13.94
N ASN A 134 11.03 -0.09 13.53
CA ASN A 134 11.99 0.50 14.46
C ASN A 134 11.30 1.52 15.37
N ALA A 135 11.32 1.26 16.68
CA ALA A 135 10.76 2.14 17.69
C ALA A 135 11.61 2.17 18.96
N LYS A 136 11.29 3.10 19.87
CA LYS A 136 11.98 3.19 21.15
C LYS A 136 11.52 2.06 22.07
N GLY A 137 12.41 1.13 22.37
CA GLY A 137 12.20 0.07 23.35
C GLY A 137 12.14 -1.30 22.67
N GLN A 138 11.01 -1.61 22.06
CA GLN A 138 10.80 -2.83 21.30
C GLN A 138 10.24 -2.52 19.91
N ASP A 139 10.45 -3.43 18.97
CA ASP A 139 9.86 -3.34 17.63
C ASP A 139 8.34 -3.32 17.72
N GLN A 140 7.69 -2.69 16.74
CA GLN A 140 6.23 -2.57 16.66
C GLN A 140 5.69 -3.37 15.47
N GLU A 141 4.40 -3.68 15.54
CA GLU A 141 3.68 -4.43 14.52
C GLU A 141 2.37 -3.75 14.07
N GLU A 142 1.96 -4.04 12.85
CA GLU A 142 0.66 -3.65 12.32
C GLU A 142 0.16 -4.64 11.26
N TRP A 143 -1.16 -4.74 11.09
CA TRP A 143 -1.76 -5.51 10.02
C TRP A 143 -3.01 -4.82 9.48
N GLU A 144 -3.31 -5.08 8.21
CA GLU A 144 -4.51 -4.58 7.56
C GLU A 144 -5.14 -5.65 6.67
N ARG A 145 -6.47 -5.71 6.70
CA ARG A 145 -7.28 -6.52 5.78
C ARG A 145 -8.18 -5.63 4.96
N ASP A 146 -8.02 -5.71 3.64
CA ASP A 146 -8.84 -5.00 2.65
C ASP A 146 -9.73 -5.97 1.89
N PHE A 147 -11.04 -5.75 1.96
CA PHE A 147 -12.02 -6.46 1.15
C PHE A 147 -12.75 -5.51 0.21
N ARG A 148 -12.92 -5.92 -1.04
CA ARG A 148 -13.55 -5.10 -2.07
C ARG A 148 -14.50 -5.92 -2.94
N VAL A 149 -15.64 -5.31 -3.24
CA VAL A 149 -16.64 -5.80 -4.18
C VAL A 149 -16.89 -4.70 -5.20
N ASP A 150 -16.73 -5.01 -6.48
CA ASP A 150 -17.00 -4.09 -7.57
C ASP A 150 -18.04 -4.66 -8.51
N TYR A 151 -18.95 -3.81 -8.98
CA TYR A 151 -19.88 -4.13 -10.04
C TYR A 151 -19.94 -3.00 -11.07
N ALA A 152 -19.59 -3.30 -12.32
CA ALA A 152 -19.77 -2.40 -13.45
C ALA A 152 -20.93 -2.90 -14.33
N VAL A 153 -21.91 -2.04 -14.61
CA VAL A 153 -23.07 -2.41 -15.42
C VAL A 153 -22.62 -2.70 -16.86
N PRO A 154 -22.78 -3.94 -17.34
CA PRO A 154 -22.18 -4.35 -18.62
C PRO A 154 -22.94 -3.83 -19.85
N SER A 155 -24.26 -3.63 -19.74
CA SER A 155 -25.12 -3.26 -20.87
C SER A 155 -26.42 -2.57 -20.42
N GLY A 156 -27.18 -2.07 -21.39
CA GLY A 156 -28.48 -1.43 -21.16
C GLY A 156 -28.37 0.06 -20.77
N PRO A 157 -29.48 0.66 -20.29
CA PRO A 157 -29.57 2.10 -20.03
C PRO A 157 -28.61 2.63 -18.96
N LEU A 158 -28.15 1.75 -18.06
CA LEU A 158 -27.22 2.10 -16.98
C LEU A 158 -25.76 1.73 -17.32
N LYS A 159 -25.46 1.35 -18.56
CA LYS A 159 -24.08 1.08 -18.99
C LYS A 159 -23.20 2.29 -18.68
N GLY A 160 -22.04 2.04 -18.06
CA GLY A 160 -21.12 3.08 -17.59
C GLY A 160 -21.29 3.41 -16.11
N VAL A 161 -22.37 2.96 -15.45
CA VAL A 161 -22.48 3.01 -13.99
C VAL A 161 -21.63 1.90 -13.37
N GLY A 162 -20.90 2.26 -12.31
CA GLY A 162 -20.12 1.33 -11.48
C GLY A 162 -20.37 1.58 -10.00
N VAL A 163 -20.37 0.52 -9.22
CA VAL A 163 -20.44 0.55 -7.76
C VAL A 163 -19.22 -0.17 -7.20
N SER A 164 -18.54 0.44 -6.24
CA SER A 164 -17.44 -0.18 -5.50
C SER A 164 -17.70 -0.04 -4.02
N TRP A 165 -17.80 -1.18 -3.32
CA TRP A 165 -17.75 -1.20 -1.86
C TRP A 165 -16.39 -1.71 -1.44
N ARG A 166 -15.76 -0.98 -0.51
CA ARG A 166 -14.47 -1.34 0.08
C ARG A 166 -14.60 -1.31 1.59
N ASN A 167 -14.09 -2.34 2.24
CA ASN A 167 -13.96 -2.45 3.67
C ASN A 167 -12.49 -2.65 4.02
N ALA A 168 -12.00 -1.91 5.00
CA ALA A 168 -10.65 -2.05 5.52
C ALA A 168 -10.70 -2.15 7.04
N THR A 169 -9.95 -3.10 7.59
CA THR A 169 -9.75 -3.25 9.05
C THR A 169 -8.25 -3.24 9.27
N SER A 170 -7.75 -2.20 9.95
CA SER A 170 -6.35 -2.11 10.38
C SER A 170 -6.25 -2.15 11.90
N ARG A 171 -5.22 -2.83 12.40
CA ARG A 171 -4.88 -2.96 13.82
C ARG A 171 -3.36 -2.95 13.98
N GLY A 172 -2.87 -2.65 15.16
CA GLY A 172 -1.44 -2.61 15.47
C GLY A 172 -1.13 -1.63 16.59
N ASP A 173 0.15 -1.44 16.88
CA ASP A 173 0.58 -0.61 18.01
C ASP A 173 0.37 0.89 17.81
N PHE A 174 0.13 1.34 16.58
CA PHE A 174 0.01 2.76 16.23
C PHE A 174 -1.43 3.25 16.15
N ARG A 175 -2.27 2.56 15.38
CA ARG A 175 -3.63 2.99 15.09
C ARG A 175 -4.50 1.79 14.75
N GLU A 176 -5.72 1.83 15.27
CA GLU A 176 -6.78 0.89 14.89
C GLU A 176 -7.86 1.65 14.13
N ARG A 177 -8.38 1.04 13.06
CA ARG A 177 -9.44 1.64 12.24
C ARG A 177 -10.24 0.59 11.51
N ASP A 178 -11.55 0.85 11.43
CA ASP A 178 -12.46 0.16 10.51
C ASP A 178 -13.08 1.18 9.55
N ASP A 179 -12.83 1.00 8.27
CA ASP A 179 -13.28 1.90 7.21
C ASP A 179 -14.26 1.16 6.29
N ASN A 180 -15.35 1.84 5.92
CA ASN A 180 -16.22 1.44 4.82
C ASN A 180 -16.31 2.59 3.82
N ARG A 181 -16.05 2.28 2.54
CA ARG A 181 -16.08 3.26 1.45
C ARG A 181 -17.01 2.74 0.37
N LEU A 182 -18.01 3.54 0.00
CA LEU A 182 -18.92 3.27 -1.10
C LEU A 182 -18.69 4.30 -2.19
N TYR A 183 -18.39 3.83 -3.40
CA TYR A 183 -18.22 4.66 -4.58
C TYR A 183 -19.32 4.35 -5.57
N LEU A 184 -19.96 5.40 -6.07
CA LEU A 184 -20.82 5.36 -7.25
C LEU A 184 -20.12 6.16 -8.35
N THR A 185 -19.82 5.50 -9.46
CA THR A 185 -19.12 6.10 -10.60
C THR A 185 -20.00 6.04 -11.83
N TYR A 186 -19.94 7.08 -12.68
CA TYR A 186 -20.55 7.06 -14.00
C TYR A 186 -19.55 7.55 -15.03
N SER A 187 -19.27 6.72 -16.03
CA SER A 187 -18.42 7.07 -17.16
C SER A 187 -19.27 7.31 -18.41
N LEU A 188 -19.29 8.57 -18.87
CA LEU A 188 -19.95 8.97 -20.09
C LEU A 188 -18.92 9.10 -21.22
N SER A 189 -19.03 8.24 -22.23
CA SER A 189 -18.26 8.42 -23.47
C SER A 189 -18.84 9.60 -24.23
N LEU A 190 -18.04 10.63 -24.50
CA LEU A 190 -18.48 11.82 -25.20
C LEU A 190 -18.28 11.74 -26.72
N LEU A 191 -17.32 10.93 -27.18
CA LEU A 191 -16.98 10.67 -28.59
C LEU A 191 -16.34 9.28 -28.72
#